data_AF-H2Z763-F1
#
_entry.id   AF-H2Z763-F1
#
_cell.length_a   1.000
_cell.length_b   1.000
_cell.length_c   1.000
_cell.angle_alpha   90.00
_cell.angle_beta   90.00
_cell.angle_gamma   90.00
#
_symmetry.space_group_name_H-M   'P 1'
#
loop_
_entity.id
_entity.type
_entity.pdbx_description
1 polymer ?
#
loop_
_entity_poly.entity_id
_entity_poly.type
_entity_poly.pdbx_seq_one_letter_code
_entity_poly.pdbx_strand_id
1 'polypeptide(L)'
;MNEVEACMKKGCVWKTLPEQIKSALGHSKEEYDRMLFKYSIRNQLRFKRSAVRFVYKDERAYYVKLINHSQRHLMLYPYHLQEKMIGLRITPFSYYLTMMEEIMTDFKSYDSLPNFTAADCLRLLGIGRNQFIDLMNQCRLNRKFNLMSMKRIVNIREYLPHVPVQIPIQPWWIVCVGFVTEEDIKGCSPRMQSLIDSLIDCGPQIASSISINLIHSLYSRGLIYLHIPIEDSTRVYVPPLEGFVMNRVLGDYLETLLYKIFISIDERTTVA
;
A
#
# COMPACT_ATOMS: atom_id res chain seq x y z
N MET A 1 -2.95 25.87 -1.56
CA MET A 1 -2.39 24.92 -0.56
C MET A 1 -2.37 25.68 0.75
N ASN A 2 -3.04 25.18 1.79
CA ASN A 2 -3.26 25.94 3.03
C ASN A 2 -1.89 26.27 3.67
N GLU A 3 -1.61 27.52 4.10
CA GLU A 3 -0.30 27.92 4.65
C GLU A 3 0.14 27.03 5.82
N VAL A 4 -0.85 26.52 6.56
CA VAL A 4 -0.68 25.53 7.63
C VAL A 4 -0.09 24.21 7.10
N GLU A 5 -0.62 23.69 5.98
CA GLU A 5 -0.12 22.45 5.36
C GLU A 5 1.30 22.63 4.80
N ALA A 6 1.63 23.83 4.30
CA ALA A 6 3.00 24.14 3.86
C ALA A 6 4.01 24.05 5.02
N CYS A 7 3.60 24.47 6.22
CA CYS A 7 4.41 24.31 7.43
C CYS A 7 4.53 22.84 7.86
N MET A 8 3.45 22.07 7.76
CA MET A 8 3.48 20.62 8.04
C MET A 8 4.40 19.87 7.07
N LYS A 9 4.36 20.23 5.78
CA LYS A 9 5.24 19.66 4.74
C LYS A 9 6.72 19.95 5.05
N LYS A 10 7.03 21.13 5.59
CA LYS A 10 8.39 21.51 6.05
C LYS A 10 8.81 20.83 7.35
N GLY A 11 7.91 20.11 8.03
CA GLY A 11 8.19 19.46 9.31
C GLY A 11 8.20 20.42 10.50
N CYS A 12 7.54 21.58 10.40
CA CYS A 12 7.44 22.52 11.51
C CYS A 12 6.66 21.90 12.69
N VAL A 13 7.19 22.06 13.90
CA VAL A 13 6.50 21.72 15.16
C VAL A 13 5.92 22.99 15.77
N TRP A 14 4.93 22.87 16.67
CA TRP A 14 4.25 24.03 17.27
C TRP A 14 5.19 25.16 17.72
N LYS A 15 6.32 24.82 18.34
CA LYS A 15 7.32 25.79 18.81
C LYS A 15 7.92 26.64 17.68
N THR A 16 8.12 26.06 16.51
CA THR A 16 8.75 26.71 15.34
C THR A 16 7.72 27.27 14.36
N LEU A 17 6.43 27.28 14.71
CA LEU A 17 5.40 27.84 13.83
C LEU A 17 5.42 29.37 13.83
N PRO A 18 5.21 30.01 12.66
CA PRO A 18 4.97 31.45 12.55
C PRO A 18 3.77 31.90 13.40
N GLU A 19 3.88 33.07 14.03
CA GLU A 19 2.80 33.62 14.88
C GLU A 19 1.50 33.89 14.11
N GLN A 20 1.59 34.23 12.82
CA GLN A 20 0.43 34.37 11.95
C GLN A 20 -0.40 33.09 11.89
N ILE A 21 0.26 31.94 11.80
CA ILE A 21 -0.42 30.64 11.73
C ILE A 21 -0.92 30.21 13.11
N LYS A 22 -0.17 30.48 14.19
CA LYS A 22 -0.65 30.23 15.56
C LYS A 22 -1.92 31.03 15.84
N SER A 23 -1.95 32.30 15.45
CA SER A 23 -3.12 33.17 15.56
C SER A 23 -4.31 32.63 14.76
N ALA A 24 -4.08 32.19 13.51
CA ALA A 24 -5.11 31.56 12.68
C ALA A 24 -5.69 30.26 13.28
N LEU A 25 -4.93 29.56 14.12
CA LEU A 25 -5.35 28.35 14.85
C LEU A 25 -5.86 28.66 16.27
N GLY A 26 -6.13 29.93 16.60
CA GLY A 26 -6.59 30.35 17.92
C GLY A 26 -5.59 30.03 19.04
N HIS A 27 -4.29 29.99 18.71
CA HIS A 27 -3.20 29.59 19.60
C HIS A 27 -3.38 28.20 20.24
N SER A 28 -4.20 27.31 19.65
CA SER A 28 -4.37 25.94 20.14
C SER A 28 -3.30 25.01 19.57
N LYS A 29 -2.38 24.60 20.45
CA LYS A 29 -1.40 23.56 20.14
C LYS A 29 -2.10 22.23 19.82
N GLU A 30 -3.15 21.88 20.57
CA GLU A 30 -3.88 20.63 20.41
C GLU A 30 -4.51 20.51 19.01
N GLU A 31 -5.04 21.61 18.48
CA GLU A 31 -5.59 21.63 17.13
C GLU A 31 -4.50 21.43 16.06
N TYR A 32 -3.36 22.11 16.21
CA TYR A 32 -2.24 21.89 15.29
C TYR A 32 -1.73 20.45 15.33
N ASP A 33 -1.54 19.88 16.51
CA ASP A 33 -1.07 18.51 16.70
C ASP A 33 -2.05 17.51 16.06
N ARG A 34 -3.36 17.75 16.21
CA ARG A 34 -4.43 16.97 15.55
C ARG A 34 -4.38 17.09 14.03
N MET A 35 -4.24 18.30 13.50
CA MET A 35 -4.13 18.54 12.07
C MET A 35 -2.85 17.89 11.50
N LEU A 36 -1.72 17.97 12.21
CA LEU A 36 -0.44 17.39 11.80
C LEU A 36 -0.53 15.87 11.75
N PHE A 37 -1.20 15.25 12.73
CA PHE A 37 -1.47 13.82 12.70
C PHE A 37 -2.32 13.43 11.49
N LYS A 38 -3.45 14.11 11.25
CA LYS A 38 -4.32 13.86 10.08
C LYS A 38 -3.58 14.04 8.76
N TYR A 39 -2.80 15.11 8.63
CA TYR A 39 -1.95 15.38 7.47
C TYR A 39 -0.95 14.24 7.27
N SER A 40 -0.28 13.79 8.32
CA SER A 40 0.72 12.72 8.22
C SER A 40 0.13 11.39 7.78
N ILE A 41 -1.09 11.07 8.22
CA ILE A 41 -1.82 9.86 7.81
C ILE A 41 -2.26 9.96 6.35
N ARG A 42 -2.88 11.08 5.95
CA ARG A 42 -3.37 11.30 4.58
C ARG A 42 -2.25 11.29 3.53
N ASN A 43 -1.06 11.76 3.89
CA ASN A 43 0.10 11.80 3.00
C ASN A 43 1.03 10.58 3.20
N GLN A 44 0.60 9.57 3.96
CA GLN A 44 1.35 8.35 4.25
C GLN A 44 2.82 8.60 4.66
N LEU A 45 3.05 9.54 5.58
CA LEU A 45 4.40 9.96 5.94
C LEU A 45 5.14 8.90 6.77
N ARG A 46 6.46 8.83 6.61
CA ARG A 46 7.31 7.97 7.46
C ARG A 46 7.43 8.58 8.86
N PHE A 47 7.01 7.83 9.89
CA PHE A 47 6.97 8.28 11.29
C PHE A 47 8.28 8.92 11.76
N LYS A 48 9.41 8.21 11.59
CA LYS A 48 10.72 8.68 12.09
C LYS A 48 11.24 9.95 11.42
N ARG A 49 10.85 10.23 10.16
CA ARG A 49 11.33 11.38 9.39
C ARG A 49 10.38 12.58 9.43
N SER A 50 9.16 12.40 9.93
CA SER A 50 8.16 13.47 9.97
C SER A 50 8.02 14.05 11.37
N ALA A 51 7.43 15.25 11.45
CA ALA A 51 7.13 15.91 12.72
C ALA A 51 6.10 15.15 13.58
N VAL A 52 5.40 14.15 13.00
CA VAL A 52 4.37 13.39 13.71
C VAL A 52 4.90 12.67 14.96
N ARG A 53 6.18 12.30 14.96
CA ARG A 53 6.85 11.66 16.10
C ARG A 53 6.83 12.50 17.38
N PHE A 54 6.67 13.81 17.26
CA PHE A 54 6.61 14.72 18.40
C PHE A 54 5.19 14.86 18.98
N VAL A 55 4.16 14.48 18.22
CA VAL A 55 2.75 14.59 18.62
C VAL A 55 2.11 13.23 18.88
N TYR A 56 2.69 12.16 18.35
CA TYR A 56 2.23 10.79 18.54
C TYR A 56 3.40 9.89 18.94
N LYS A 57 3.27 9.14 20.03
CA LYS A 57 4.39 8.40 20.64
C LYS A 57 4.55 6.97 20.11
N ASP A 58 3.45 6.32 19.74
CA ASP A 58 3.45 4.91 19.37
C ASP A 58 3.61 4.74 17.84
N GLU A 59 4.80 4.34 17.39
CA GLU A 59 5.10 4.11 15.98
C GLU A 59 4.25 2.97 15.38
N ARG A 60 4.02 1.88 16.13
CA ARG A 60 3.25 0.73 15.65
C ARG A 60 1.78 1.11 15.49
N ALA A 61 1.19 1.74 16.49
CA ALA A 61 -0.20 2.20 16.42
C ALA A 61 -0.39 3.27 15.33
N TYR A 62 0.62 4.11 15.06
CA TYR A 62 0.58 5.07 13.97
C TYR A 62 0.42 4.36 12.61
N TYR A 63 1.24 3.35 12.33
CA TYR A 63 1.16 2.62 11.06
C TYR A 63 -0.11 1.79 10.91
N VAL A 64 -0.65 1.23 12.00
CA VAL A 64 -1.97 0.59 11.99
C VAL A 64 -3.07 1.60 11.62
N LYS A 65 -3.05 2.79 12.23
CA LYS A 65 -3.99 3.87 11.88
C LYS A 65 -3.82 4.35 10.43
N LEU A 66 -2.59 4.41 9.94
CA LEU A 66 -2.27 4.78 8.56
C LEU A 66 -2.91 3.80 7.57
N ILE A 67 -2.69 2.50 7.74
CA ILE A 67 -3.27 1.49 6.84
C ILE A 67 -4.79 1.48 6.90
N ASN A 68 -5.37 1.52 8.11
CA ASN A 68 -6.82 1.56 8.25
C ASN A 68 -7.44 2.80 7.59
N HIS A 69 -6.73 3.93 7.59
CA HIS A 69 -7.17 5.11 6.86
C HIS A 69 -7.04 4.89 5.34
N SER A 70 -5.89 4.39 4.88
CA SER A 70 -5.62 4.15 3.46
C SER A 70 -6.59 3.16 2.82
N GLN A 71 -6.93 2.05 3.49
CA GLN A 71 -7.92 1.09 2.99
C GLN A 71 -9.31 1.70 2.84
N ARG A 72 -9.80 2.38 3.89
CA ARG A 72 -11.12 3.03 3.86
C ARG A 72 -11.27 4.09 2.77
N HIS A 73 -10.17 4.74 2.39
CA HIS A 73 -10.14 5.77 1.36
C HIS A 73 -9.63 5.25 0.00
N LEU A 74 -9.53 3.93 -0.17
CA LEU A 74 -9.11 3.27 -1.43
C LEU A 74 -7.74 3.74 -1.95
N MET A 75 -6.86 4.17 -1.04
CA MET A 75 -5.55 4.69 -1.38
C MET A 75 -4.61 3.58 -1.83
N LEU A 76 -3.62 3.94 -2.63
CA LEU A 76 -2.54 3.04 -3.02
C LEU A 76 -1.80 2.49 -1.80
N TYR A 77 -1.38 1.22 -1.86
CA TYR A 77 -0.52 0.63 -0.84
C TYR A 77 0.77 1.45 -0.69
N PRO A 78 1.20 1.79 0.54
CA PRO A 78 2.37 2.64 0.74
C PRO A 78 3.68 1.86 0.53
N TYR A 79 4.07 1.63 -0.73
CA TYR A 79 5.28 0.89 -1.10
C TYR A 79 6.56 1.47 -0.47
N HIS A 80 6.64 2.79 -0.33
CA HIS A 80 7.74 3.47 0.36
C HIS A 80 7.81 3.19 1.87
N LEU A 81 6.76 2.59 2.45
CA LEU A 81 6.67 2.13 3.83
C LEU A 81 6.54 0.61 3.94
N GLN A 82 6.74 -0.14 2.85
CA GLN A 82 6.48 -1.58 2.79
C GLN A 82 7.16 -2.36 3.92
N GLU A 83 8.41 -2.05 4.26
CA GLU A 83 9.12 -2.63 5.41
C GLU A 83 8.29 -2.57 6.72
N LYS A 84 7.63 -1.44 6.97
CA LYS A 84 6.78 -1.23 8.16
C LYS A 84 5.45 -1.97 8.05
N MET A 85 4.87 -2.04 6.86
CA MET A 85 3.61 -2.74 6.62
C MET A 85 3.78 -4.25 6.75
N ILE A 86 4.88 -4.77 6.21
CA ILE A 86 5.26 -6.18 6.35
C ILE A 86 5.51 -6.52 7.83
N GLY A 87 6.14 -5.63 8.61
CA GLY A 87 6.25 -5.79 10.07
C GLY A 87 4.91 -5.81 10.83
N LEU A 88 3.82 -5.34 10.21
CA LEU A 88 2.45 -5.48 10.69
C LEU A 88 1.72 -6.71 10.11
N ARG A 89 2.44 -7.56 9.37
CA ARG A 89 1.91 -8.71 8.61
C ARG A 89 0.94 -8.31 7.49
N ILE A 90 1.12 -7.13 6.92
CA ILE A 90 0.30 -6.58 5.84
C ILE A 90 1.12 -6.53 4.55
N THR A 91 0.92 -7.52 3.71
CA THR A 91 1.46 -7.58 2.34
C THR A 91 0.61 -6.72 1.40
N PRO A 92 1.15 -6.29 0.23
CA PRO A 92 0.34 -5.66 -0.81
C PRO A 92 -0.87 -6.52 -1.19
N PHE A 93 -0.67 -7.82 -1.37
CA PHE A 93 -1.75 -8.76 -1.70
C PHE A 93 -2.87 -8.74 -0.65
N SER A 94 -2.54 -8.95 0.63
CA SER A 94 -3.54 -8.93 1.71
C SER A 94 -4.23 -7.56 1.84
N TYR A 95 -3.51 -6.47 1.59
CA TYR A 95 -4.06 -5.12 1.65
C TYR A 95 -5.18 -4.91 0.63
N TYR A 96 -4.92 -5.26 -0.64
CA TYR A 96 -5.91 -5.13 -1.70
C TYR A 96 -7.01 -6.19 -1.61
N LEU A 97 -6.70 -7.39 -1.09
CA LEU A 97 -7.70 -8.42 -0.83
C LEU A 97 -8.77 -7.92 0.15
N THR A 98 -8.35 -7.31 1.27
CA THR A 98 -9.28 -6.68 2.23
C THR A 98 -10.06 -5.53 1.59
N MET A 99 -9.40 -4.69 0.78
CA MET A 99 -10.09 -3.60 0.08
C MET A 99 -11.17 -4.11 -0.89
N MET A 100 -10.88 -5.16 -1.66
CA MET A 100 -11.88 -5.79 -2.54
C MET A 100 -13.04 -6.37 -1.74
N GLU A 101 -12.74 -7.07 -0.64
CA GLU A 101 -13.75 -7.63 0.26
C GLU A 101 -14.71 -6.54 0.78
N GLU A 102 -14.18 -5.39 1.20
CA GLU A 102 -14.97 -4.24 1.65
C GLU A 102 -15.82 -3.62 0.52
N ILE A 103 -15.25 -3.37 -0.67
CA ILE A 103 -15.99 -2.81 -1.81
C ILE A 103 -17.14 -3.72 -2.23
N MET A 104 -16.90 -5.04 -2.29
CA MET A 104 -17.92 -6.03 -2.64
C MET A 104 -19.00 -6.11 -1.57
N THR A 105 -18.62 -6.05 -0.29
CA THR A 105 -19.56 -6.07 0.86
C THR A 105 -20.46 -4.84 0.83
N ASP A 106 -19.90 -3.67 0.53
CA ASP A 106 -20.61 -2.39 0.45
C ASP A 106 -21.36 -2.19 -0.88
N PHE A 107 -21.28 -3.15 -1.82
CA PHE A 107 -21.86 -3.04 -3.16
C PHE A 107 -21.40 -1.78 -3.94
N LYS A 108 -20.17 -1.32 -3.69
CA LYS A 108 -19.57 -0.20 -4.40
C LYS A 108 -19.14 -0.62 -5.81
N SER A 109 -19.18 0.32 -6.75
CA SER A 109 -18.66 0.08 -8.11
C SER A 109 -17.14 -0.03 -8.08
N TYR A 110 -16.58 -0.91 -8.93
CA TYR A 110 -15.13 -0.97 -9.19
C TYR A 110 -14.58 0.38 -9.67
N ASP A 111 -15.40 1.17 -10.36
CA ASP A 111 -15.03 2.50 -10.89
C ASP A 111 -14.79 3.54 -9.76
N SER A 112 -15.04 3.19 -8.49
CA SER A 112 -14.66 4.00 -7.34
C SER A 112 -13.17 3.93 -6.99
N LEU A 113 -12.43 2.94 -7.51
CA LEU A 113 -11.01 2.79 -7.27
C LEU A 113 -10.21 3.86 -8.03
N PRO A 114 -9.24 4.53 -7.37
CA PRO A 114 -8.19 5.27 -8.05
C PRO A 114 -7.44 4.39 -9.06
N ASN A 115 -6.86 4.96 -10.12
CA ASN A 115 -6.34 4.14 -11.21
C ASN A 115 -5.11 3.34 -10.83
N PHE A 116 -4.19 3.89 -10.03
CA PHE A 116 -3.02 3.13 -9.58
C PHE A 116 -3.43 2.02 -8.60
N THR A 117 -4.45 2.28 -7.77
CA THR A 117 -5.07 1.26 -6.91
C THR A 117 -5.71 0.14 -7.75
N ALA A 118 -6.48 0.48 -8.80
CA ALA A 118 -7.10 -0.49 -9.70
C ALA A 118 -6.05 -1.30 -10.48
N ALA A 119 -5.00 -0.64 -10.97
CA ALA A 119 -3.89 -1.30 -11.65
C ALA A 119 -3.21 -2.33 -10.75
N ASP A 120 -3.02 -2.02 -9.45
CA ASP A 120 -2.47 -2.96 -8.49
C ASP A 120 -3.43 -4.09 -8.13
N CYS A 121 -4.74 -3.84 -8.06
CA CYS A 121 -5.74 -4.89 -7.88
C CYS A 121 -5.69 -5.89 -9.04
N LEU A 122 -5.55 -5.41 -10.28
CA LEU A 122 -5.34 -6.27 -11.45
C LEU A 122 -4.00 -7.02 -11.35
N ARG A 123 -2.91 -6.32 -11.05
CA ARG A 123 -1.55 -6.91 -11.01
C ARG A 123 -1.37 -7.97 -9.93
N LEU A 124 -1.99 -7.78 -8.76
CA LEU A 124 -1.78 -8.63 -7.58
C LEU A 124 -2.90 -9.65 -7.39
N LEU A 125 -4.15 -9.29 -7.65
CA LEU A 125 -5.32 -10.15 -7.44
C LEU A 125 -5.82 -10.78 -8.75
N GLY A 126 -5.44 -10.23 -9.91
CA GLY A 126 -6.03 -10.62 -11.20
C GLY A 126 -7.45 -10.11 -11.39
N ILE A 127 -7.89 -9.13 -10.57
CA ILE A 127 -9.25 -8.59 -10.60
C ILE A 127 -9.25 -7.23 -11.29
N GLY A 128 -9.57 -7.25 -12.59
CA GLY A 128 -9.95 -6.06 -13.34
C GLY A 128 -11.44 -5.76 -13.22
N ARG A 129 -11.89 -4.70 -13.90
CA ARG A 129 -13.29 -4.25 -13.88
C ARG A 129 -14.29 -5.34 -14.27
N ASN A 130 -14.02 -6.07 -15.35
CA ASN A 130 -14.92 -7.11 -15.84
C ASN A 130 -14.95 -8.31 -14.88
N GLN A 131 -13.78 -8.75 -14.41
CA GLN A 131 -13.69 -9.81 -13.41
C GLN A 131 -14.45 -9.45 -12.13
N PHE A 132 -14.36 -8.19 -11.68
CA PHE A 132 -15.11 -7.71 -10.54
C PHE A 132 -16.63 -7.77 -10.78
N ILE A 133 -17.11 -7.33 -11.95
CA ILE A 133 -18.55 -7.40 -12.30
C ILE A 133 -19.03 -8.86 -12.27
N ASP A 134 -18.25 -9.78 -12.83
CA ASP A 134 -18.58 -11.21 -12.84
C ASP A 134 -18.64 -11.78 -11.43
N LEU A 135 -17.65 -11.47 -10.58
CA LEU A 135 -17.63 -11.87 -9.16
C LEU A 135 -18.84 -11.32 -8.41
N MET A 136 -19.21 -10.06 -8.64
CA MET A 136 -20.40 -9.45 -8.03
C MET A 136 -21.70 -10.11 -8.47
N ASN A 137 -21.80 -10.49 -9.75
CA ASN A 137 -22.95 -11.23 -10.27
C ASN A 137 -23.04 -12.63 -9.64
N GLN A 138 -21.94 -13.37 -9.55
CA GLN A 138 -21.89 -14.66 -8.86
C GLN A 138 -22.30 -14.53 -7.38
N CYS A 139 -21.78 -13.52 -6.68
CA CYS A 139 -22.15 -13.22 -5.30
C CYS A 139 -23.65 -12.92 -5.16
N ARG A 140 -24.27 -12.21 -6.12
CA ARG A 140 -25.73 -11.93 -6.12
C ARG A 140 -26.56 -13.18 -6.32
N LEU A 141 -26.13 -14.09 -7.20
CA LEU A 141 -26.83 -15.34 -7.50
C LEU A 141 -26.75 -16.35 -6.33
N ASN A 142 -25.60 -16.43 -5.66
CA ASN A 142 -25.35 -17.40 -4.59
C ASN A 142 -25.73 -16.87 -3.18
N ARG A 143 -26.58 -15.85 -3.12
CA ARG A 143 -27.08 -15.28 -1.85
C ARG A 143 -27.95 -16.29 -1.11
N LYS A 144 -27.36 -16.98 -0.13
CA LYS A 144 -28.11 -17.83 0.81
C LYS A 144 -28.89 -16.93 1.78
N PHE A 145 -30.17 -17.25 1.98
CA PHE A 145 -31.01 -16.57 2.95
C PHE A 145 -30.62 -17.07 4.35
N ASN A 146 -30.05 -16.19 5.18
CA ASN A 146 -29.76 -16.53 6.57
C ASN A 146 -30.99 -16.20 7.43
N LEU A 147 -31.67 -17.25 7.93
CA LEU A 147 -32.89 -17.11 8.74
C LEU A 147 -32.65 -16.37 10.08
N MET A 148 -31.43 -16.39 10.61
CA MET A 148 -31.11 -15.87 11.95
C MET A 148 -30.87 -14.35 11.96
N SER A 149 -30.40 -13.79 10.85
CA SER A 149 -30.11 -12.35 10.70
C SER A 149 -31.06 -11.63 9.75
N MET A 150 -32.03 -12.34 9.15
CA MET A 150 -32.91 -11.86 8.07
C MET A 150 -32.14 -11.11 6.97
N LYS A 151 -30.87 -11.47 6.76
CA LYS A 151 -29.97 -10.88 5.77
C LYS A 151 -29.47 -11.96 4.84
N ARG A 152 -29.33 -11.61 3.57
CA ARG A 152 -28.64 -12.44 2.58
C ARG A 152 -27.14 -12.23 2.77
N ILE A 153 -26.46 -13.24 3.29
CA ILE A 153 -25.01 -13.19 3.55
C ILE A 153 -24.31 -13.98 2.45
N VAL A 154 -23.24 -13.41 1.90
CA VAL A 154 -22.34 -14.07 0.96
C VAL A 154 -20.96 -14.09 1.61
N ASN A 155 -20.33 -15.25 1.65
CA ASN A 155 -18.92 -15.33 2.04
C ASN A 155 -18.06 -14.89 0.86
N ILE A 156 -17.86 -13.58 0.70
CA ILE A 156 -17.14 -12.97 -0.42
C ILE A 156 -15.72 -13.55 -0.56
N ARG A 157 -15.10 -13.90 0.57
CA ARG A 157 -13.74 -14.43 0.63
C ARG A 157 -13.56 -15.78 -0.07
N GLU A 158 -14.64 -16.54 -0.28
CA GLU A 158 -14.62 -17.78 -1.08
C GLU A 158 -14.46 -17.51 -2.59
N TYR A 159 -14.83 -16.31 -3.05
CA TYR A 159 -14.75 -15.91 -4.45
C TYR A 159 -13.47 -15.13 -4.77
N LEU A 160 -12.77 -14.65 -3.74
CA LEU A 160 -11.54 -13.89 -3.89
C LEU A 160 -10.31 -14.83 -3.98
N PRO A 161 -9.24 -14.40 -4.66
CA PRO A 161 -8.02 -15.20 -4.79
C PRO A 161 -7.36 -15.46 -3.43
N HIS A 162 -6.79 -16.66 -3.26
CA HIS A 162 -6.05 -17.05 -2.06
C HIS A 162 -4.55 -16.76 -2.13
N VAL A 163 -4.01 -16.63 -3.34
CA VAL A 163 -2.59 -16.36 -3.59
C VAL A 163 -2.45 -15.21 -4.59
N PRO A 164 -1.38 -14.41 -4.50
CA PRO A 164 -1.13 -13.35 -5.47
C PRO A 164 -0.83 -13.93 -6.86
N VAL A 165 -1.18 -13.15 -7.88
CA VAL A 165 -0.75 -13.41 -9.26
C VAL A 165 0.78 -13.37 -9.32
N GLN A 166 1.38 -14.31 -10.05
CA GLN A 166 2.83 -14.32 -10.26
C GLN A 166 3.24 -13.15 -11.15
N ILE A 167 4.13 -12.31 -10.64
CA ILE A 167 4.65 -11.13 -11.34
C ILE A 167 6.03 -11.40 -11.95
N PRO A 168 6.41 -10.77 -13.07
CA PRO A 168 7.75 -10.91 -13.61
C PRO A 168 8.77 -10.27 -12.64
N ILE A 169 9.62 -11.10 -12.03
CA ILE A 169 10.68 -10.64 -11.13
C ILE A 169 11.88 -10.21 -11.96
N GLN A 170 12.32 -8.96 -11.78
CA GLN A 170 13.50 -8.47 -12.47
C GLN A 170 14.79 -8.91 -11.75
N PRO A 171 15.87 -9.22 -12.48
CA PRO A 171 17.11 -9.75 -11.91
C PRO A 171 17.82 -8.78 -10.95
N TRP A 172 17.54 -7.48 -11.06
CA TRP A 172 18.14 -6.41 -10.25
C TRP A 172 17.31 -6.04 -9.02
N TRP A 173 16.12 -6.63 -8.84
CA TRP A 173 15.33 -6.42 -7.63
C TRP A 173 16.03 -7.03 -6.42
N ILE A 174 15.74 -6.49 -5.24
CA ILE A 174 16.28 -6.97 -3.97
C ILE A 174 15.21 -7.78 -3.25
N VAL A 175 15.57 -9.01 -2.88
CA VAL A 175 14.76 -9.91 -2.08
C VAL A 175 15.04 -9.64 -0.61
N CYS A 176 14.00 -9.28 0.14
CA CYS A 176 14.07 -9.01 1.57
C CYS A 176 13.24 -10.04 2.35
N VAL A 177 13.68 -10.39 3.56
CA VAL A 177 12.88 -11.21 4.48
C VAL A 177 11.61 -10.49 4.90
N GLY A 178 10.49 -11.22 4.91
CA GLY A 178 9.21 -10.74 5.38
C GLY A 178 9.03 -10.87 6.89
N PHE A 179 7.77 -10.93 7.33
CA PHE A 179 7.46 -11.29 8.71
C PHE A 179 7.26 -12.81 8.77
N VAL A 180 8.25 -13.51 9.32
CA VAL A 180 8.28 -14.98 9.38
C VAL A 180 8.08 -15.45 10.82
N THR A 181 7.18 -16.42 11.02
CA THR A 181 6.93 -17.08 12.30
C THR A 181 7.40 -18.53 12.27
N GLU A 182 7.53 -19.17 13.43
CA GLU A 182 7.87 -20.60 13.51
C GLU A 182 6.87 -21.50 12.78
N GLU A 183 5.58 -21.14 12.78
CA GLU A 183 4.54 -21.87 12.03
C GLU A 183 4.77 -21.81 10.52
N ASP A 184 5.20 -20.65 10.01
CA ASP A 184 5.49 -20.46 8.59
C ASP A 184 6.67 -21.34 8.15
N ILE A 185 7.68 -21.51 9.01
CA ILE A 185 8.85 -22.35 8.76
C ILE A 185 8.48 -23.84 8.67
N LYS A 186 7.57 -24.33 9.53
CA LYS A 186 7.12 -25.74 9.53
C LYS A 186 6.51 -26.16 8.19
N GLY A 187 5.88 -25.22 7.46
CA GLY A 187 5.31 -25.46 6.14
C GLY A 187 6.29 -25.32 4.96
N CYS A 188 7.55 -24.96 5.20
CA CYS A 188 8.54 -24.69 4.17
C CYS A 188 9.40 -25.91 3.83
N SER A 189 9.84 -26.00 2.57
CA SER A 189 10.85 -26.99 2.17
C SER A 189 12.25 -26.59 2.72
N PRO A 190 13.21 -27.53 2.84
CA PRO A 190 14.55 -27.21 3.33
C PRO A 190 15.26 -26.11 2.52
N ARG A 191 15.01 -26.04 1.20
CA ARG A 191 15.56 -24.98 0.34
C ARG A 191 14.97 -23.61 0.64
N MET A 192 13.67 -23.56 0.94
CA MET A 192 13.00 -22.32 1.33
C MET A 192 13.47 -21.83 2.70
N GLN A 193 13.61 -22.75 3.66
CA GLN A 193 14.13 -22.45 4.99
C GLN A 193 15.56 -21.89 4.90
N SER A 194 16.46 -22.58 4.17
CA SER A 194 17.83 -22.12 3.97
C SER A 194 17.93 -20.74 3.33
N LEU A 195 17.03 -20.40 2.40
CA LEU A 195 16.98 -19.06 1.82
C LEU A 195 16.48 -18.02 2.84
N ILE A 196 15.46 -18.34 3.64
CA ILE A 196 14.99 -17.46 4.71
C ILE A 196 16.12 -17.20 5.71
N ASP A 197 16.79 -18.25 6.19
CA ASP A 197 17.91 -18.15 7.13
C ASP A 197 19.03 -17.27 6.55
N SER A 198 19.38 -17.49 5.28
CA SER A 198 20.39 -16.67 4.59
C SER A 198 19.97 -15.19 4.49
N LEU A 199 18.70 -14.88 4.29
CA LEU A 199 18.20 -13.49 4.27
C LEU A 199 18.18 -12.85 5.66
N ILE A 200 18.02 -13.65 6.72
CA ILE A 200 18.07 -13.18 8.12
C ILE A 200 19.53 -12.91 8.53
N ASP A 201 20.43 -13.86 8.24
CA ASP A 201 21.82 -13.80 8.70
C ASP A 201 22.68 -12.87 7.86
N CYS A 202 22.50 -12.90 6.53
CA CYS A 202 23.32 -12.13 5.58
C CYS A 202 22.62 -10.86 5.07
N GLY A 203 21.34 -10.69 5.37
CA GLY A 203 20.53 -9.56 4.91
C GLY A 203 19.98 -9.73 3.48
N PRO A 204 19.42 -8.64 2.90
CA PRO A 204 18.78 -8.68 1.58
C PRO A 204 19.71 -9.09 0.45
N GLN A 205 19.18 -9.83 -0.53
CA GLN A 205 19.96 -10.39 -1.64
C GLN A 205 19.39 -10.00 -3.00
N ILE A 206 20.24 -9.90 -4.02
CA ILE A 206 19.80 -9.59 -5.38
C ILE A 206 19.06 -10.79 -6.00
N ALA A 207 17.93 -10.54 -6.67
CA ALA A 207 17.06 -11.57 -7.22
C ALA A 207 17.78 -12.48 -8.24
N SER A 208 18.71 -11.94 -9.02
CA SER A 208 19.52 -12.71 -9.97
C SER A 208 20.39 -13.81 -9.33
N SER A 209 20.68 -13.72 -8.04
CA SER A 209 21.45 -14.73 -7.30
C SER A 209 20.59 -15.87 -6.77
N ILE A 210 19.26 -15.77 -6.87
CA ILE A 210 18.31 -16.72 -6.27
C ILE A 210 17.48 -17.38 -7.37
N SER A 211 17.13 -18.66 -7.19
CA SER A 211 16.20 -19.33 -8.09
C SER A 211 14.84 -18.64 -8.10
N ILE A 212 14.37 -18.22 -9.28
CA ILE A 212 13.08 -17.54 -9.45
C ILE A 212 11.90 -18.32 -8.87
N ASN A 213 11.93 -19.66 -8.94
CA ASN A 213 10.89 -20.52 -8.37
C ASN A 213 10.84 -20.43 -6.84
N LEU A 214 12.01 -20.29 -6.17
CA LEU A 214 12.07 -20.08 -4.72
C LEU A 214 11.51 -18.71 -4.35
N ILE A 215 11.87 -17.66 -5.11
CA ILE A 215 11.34 -16.31 -4.89
C ILE A 215 9.81 -16.33 -5.01
N HIS A 216 9.26 -16.90 -6.10
CA HIS A 216 7.81 -17.00 -6.26
C HIS A 216 7.12 -17.78 -5.13
N SER A 217 7.70 -18.91 -4.72
CA SER A 217 7.13 -19.76 -3.66
C SER A 217 7.10 -19.07 -2.29
N LEU A 218 8.13 -18.29 -1.97
CA LEU A 218 8.19 -17.52 -0.73
C LEU A 218 7.31 -16.27 -0.80
N TYR A 219 7.30 -15.57 -1.94
CA TYR A 219 6.52 -14.36 -2.16
C TYR A 219 5.01 -14.65 -2.10
N SER A 220 4.55 -15.75 -2.70
CA SER A 220 3.13 -16.14 -2.65
C SER A 220 2.63 -16.47 -1.25
N ARG A 221 3.55 -16.77 -0.32
CA ARG A 221 3.28 -17.03 1.10
C ARG A 221 3.49 -15.79 1.98
N GLY A 222 3.93 -14.66 1.41
CA GLY A 222 4.22 -13.44 2.16
C GLY A 222 5.46 -13.51 3.05
N LEU A 223 6.33 -14.53 2.87
CA LEU A 223 7.53 -14.75 3.70
C LEU A 223 8.72 -13.90 3.27
N ILE A 224 8.66 -13.35 2.06
CA ILE A 224 9.60 -12.35 1.55
C ILE A 224 8.82 -11.19 0.95
N TYR A 225 9.51 -10.10 0.74
CA TYR A 225 9.03 -9.01 -0.09
C TYR A 225 10.12 -8.52 -1.04
N LEU A 226 9.70 -7.89 -2.13
CA LEU A 226 10.60 -7.38 -3.15
C LEU A 226 10.78 -5.88 -2.94
N HIS A 227 12.03 -5.45 -2.87
CA HIS A 227 12.44 -4.06 -2.83
C HIS A 227 13.04 -3.67 -4.18
N ILE A 228 12.60 -2.53 -4.70
CA ILE A 228 13.09 -1.94 -5.92
C ILE A 228 14.14 -0.91 -5.51
N PRO A 229 15.45 -1.17 -5.73
CA PRO A 229 16.49 -0.19 -5.40
C PRO A 229 16.33 1.01 -6.33
N ILE A 230 16.18 2.20 -5.75
CA ILE A 230 16.10 3.47 -6.47
C ILE A 230 17.24 4.34 -5.95
N GLU A 231 18.11 4.77 -6.86
CA GLU A 231 19.23 5.66 -6.60
C GLU A 231 18.98 7.03 -7.25
N ASP A 232 19.70 8.06 -6.83
CA ASP A 232 19.56 9.41 -7.37
C ASP A 232 19.86 9.46 -8.89
N SER A 233 20.76 8.59 -9.36
CA SER A 233 21.11 8.40 -10.76
C SER A 233 20.15 7.51 -11.55
N THR A 234 19.17 6.87 -10.89
CA THR A 234 18.16 6.05 -11.58
C THR A 234 17.34 6.93 -12.50
N ARG A 235 17.16 6.48 -13.75
CA ARG A 235 16.28 7.12 -14.73
C ARG A 235 14.92 6.43 -14.71
N VAL A 236 13.86 7.23 -14.74
CA VAL A 236 12.50 6.71 -14.80
C VAL A 236 12.02 6.89 -16.23
N TYR A 237 11.67 5.78 -16.88
CA TYR A 237 10.97 5.81 -18.14
C TYR A 237 9.51 5.41 -17.92
N VAL A 238 8.61 6.25 -18.43
CA VAL A 238 7.20 5.94 -18.48
C VAL A 238 6.83 5.72 -19.95
N PRO A 239 6.45 4.48 -20.32
CA PRO A 239 6.01 4.18 -21.68
C PRO A 239 4.81 5.04 -22.08
N PRO A 240 4.68 5.39 -23.37
CA PRO A 240 3.50 6.09 -23.88
C PRO A 240 2.23 5.30 -23.55
N LEU A 241 1.24 5.99 -22.99
CA LEU A 241 -0.02 5.41 -22.54
C LEU A 241 -1.01 5.20 -23.69
N GLU A 242 -0.74 4.23 -24.54
CA GLU A 242 -1.76 3.78 -25.48
C GLU A 242 -2.94 3.15 -24.71
N GLY A 243 -4.10 3.82 -24.73
CA GLY A 243 -5.35 3.30 -24.16
C GLY A 243 -5.56 3.50 -22.66
N PHE A 244 -4.79 4.37 -21.99
CA PHE A 244 -5.00 4.63 -20.56
C PHE A 244 -6.25 5.47 -20.30
N VAL A 245 -7.19 4.90 -19.56
CA VAL A 245 -8.40 5.59 -19.11
C VAL A 245 -8.19 6.06 -17.67
N MET A 246 -8.22 7.38 -17.48
CA MET A 246 -8.07 8.00 -16.16
C MET A 246 -9.44 8.11 -15.46
N ASN A 247 -9.69 7.25 -14.47
CA ASN A 247 -10.76 7.47 -13.49
C ASN A 247 -10.46 8.77 -12.72
N ARG A 248 -11.35 9.76 -12.80
CA ARG A 248 -11.22 11.04 -12.08
C ARG A 248 -11.64 10.90 -10.61
N VAL A 249 -10.96 10.04 -9.86
CA VAL A 249 -11.22 9.91 -8.41
C VAL A 249 -10.41 10.97 -7.67
N LEU A 250 -11.11 11.94 -7.06
CA LEU A 250 -10.51 13.03 -6.30
C LEU A 250 -10.24 12.58 -4.86
N GLY A 251 -9.04 12.85 -4.33
CA GLY A 251 -8.81 12.84 -2.87
C GLY A 251 -7.50 12.20 -2.38
N ASP A 252 -6.95 11.24 -3.14
CA ASP A 252 -5.68 10.59 -2.80
C ASP A 252 -4.48 11.46 -3.20
N TYR A 253 -3.65 11.75 -2.21
CA TYR A 253 -2.40 12.50 -2.38
C TYR A 253 -1.43 11.76 -3.30
N LEU A 254 -1.27 10.44 -3.14
CA LEU A 254 -0.32 9.65 -3.94
C LEU A 254 -0.78 9.54 -5.39
N GLU A 255 -2.04 9.22 -5.64
CA GLU A 255 -2.61 9.21 -7.00
C GLU A 255 -2.35 10.56 -7.70
N THR A 256 -2.61 11.68 -7.02
CA THR A 256 -2.36 13.02 -7.56
C THR A 256 -0.88 13.28 -7.83
N LEU A 257 0.01 12.83 -6.93
CA LEU A 257 1.45 12.96 -7.08
C LEU A 257 1.95 12.13 -8.28
N LEU A 258 1.50 10.88 -8.39
CA LEU A 258 1.87 9.99 -9.48
C LEU A 258 1.39 10.53 -10.83
N TYR A 259 0.20 11.12 -10.92
CA TYR A 259 -0.21 11.83 -12.14
C TYR A 259 0.69 12.99 -12.50
N LYS A 260 1.08 13.80 -11.52
CA LYS A 260 1.97 14.94 -11.77
C LYS A 260 3.32 14.46 -12.28
N ILE A 261 3.88 13.41 -11.66
CA ILE A 261 5.12 12.78 -12.13
C ILE A 261 4.89 12.27 -13.56
N PHE A 262 3.86 11.45 -13.76
CA PHE A 262 3.52 10.86 -15.05
C PHE A 262 3.44 11.89 -16.20
N ILE A 263 2.84 13.06 -15.96
CA ILE A 263 2.69 14.12 -16.98
C ILE A 263 3.99 14.92 -17.18
N SER A 264 4.87 14.97 -16.18
CA SER A 264 6.06 15.83 -16.19
C SER A 264 7.37 15.15 -16.56
N ILE A 265 7.44 13.82 -16.45
CA ILE A 265 8.68 13.08 -16.72
C ILE A 265 8.85 12.73 -18.19
N ASP A 266 10.11 12.73 -18.62
CA ASP A 266 10.57 12.23 -19.89
C ASP A 266 11.70 11.20 -19.68
N GLU A 267 12.20 10.60 -20.77
CA GLU A 267 13.28 9.60 -20.77
C GLU A 267 14.60 10.07 -20.12
N ARG A 268 14.77 11.39 -19.93
CA ARG A 268 15.98 12.00 -19.37
C ARG A 268 15.82 12.37 -17.90
N THR A 269 14.62 12.23 -17.36
CA THR A 269 14.32 12.61 -15.99
C THR A 269 14.94 11.62 -15.00
N THR A 270 15.82 12.14 -14.14
CA THR A 270 16.43 11.40 -13.02
C THR A 270 15.56 11.52 -11.76
N VAL A 271 15.84 10.69 -10.76
CA VAL A 271 15.14 10.75 -9.46
C VAL A 271 15.56 11.98 -8.63
N ALA A 272 16.79 12.48 -8.82
CA ALA A 272 17.35 13.65 -8.14
C ALA A 272 16.64 14.98 -8.47
#